data_AF-A0A447P0X6-F1
#
_entry.id   AF-A0A447P0X6-F1
#
_cell.length_a   1.000
_cell.length_b   1.000
_cell.length_c   1.000
_cell.angle_alpha   90.00
_cell.angle_beta   90.00
_cell.angle_gamma   90.00
#
_symmetry.space_group_name_H-M   'P 1'
#
loop_
_entity.id
_entity.type
_entity.pdbx_description
1 polymer ?
#
loop_
_entity_poly.entity_id
_entity_poly.type
_entity_poly.pdbx_seq_one_letter_code
_entity_poly.pdbx_strand_id
1 'polypeptide(L)' 'MSSAQRVVITPGEPAGIGPDLVVQLAQRAWPIELVVCADGALLTERAAVLGLPSRFSLTRLMSPLRRSPRER' A
#
# COMPACT_ATOMS: atom_id res chain seq x y z
N MET A 1 -17.25 15.97 -6.63
CA MET A 1 -15.96 15.50 -7.18
C MET A 1 -14.98 15.35 -6.02
N SER A 2 -14.80 14.15 -5.47
CA SER A 2 -13.73 13.91 -4.50
C SER A 2 -12.61 13.16 -5.18
N SER A 3 -11.50 13.86 -5.41
CA SER A 3 -10.24 13.25 -5.83
C SER A 3 -9.66 12.57 -4.60
N ALA A 4 -9.71 11.23 -4.52
CA ALA A 4 -9.03 10.50 -3.45
C ALA A 4 -7.57 10.96 -3.36
N GLN A 5 -7.14 11.46 -2.20
CA GLN A 5 -5.78 11.95 -2.05
C GLN A 5 -4.81 10.76 -2.04
N ARG A 6 -3.63 10.94 -2.62
CA ARG A 6 -2.56 9.92 -2.63
C ARG A 6 -1.43 10.38 -1.73
N VAL A 7 -0.96 9.46 -0.90
CA VAL A 7 0.26 9.63 -0.12
C VAL A 7 1.23 8.54 -0.52
N VAL A 8 2.46 8.95 -0.88
CA VAL A 8 3.54 8.00 -1.15
C VAL A 8 4.25 7.68 0.15
N ILE A 9 4.44 6.39 0.43
CA ILE A 9 5.20 5.88 1.56
C ILE A 9 6.46 5.19 1.03
N THR A 10 7.61 5.57 1.57
CA THR A 10 8.88 4.85 1.37
C THR A 10 9.17 4.09 2.67
N PRO A 11 9.19 2.74 2.67
CA PRO A 11 9.41 1.97 3.89
C PRO A 11 10.82 2.13 4.48
N GLY A 12 11.75 2.74 3.75
CA GLY A 12 13.15 2.88 4.17
C GLY A 12 13.96 1.62 3.86
N GLU A 13 14.84 1.24 4.78
CA GLU A 13 15.77 0.12 4.62
C GLU A 13 15.04 -1.24 4.55
N PRO A 14 15.24 -2.06 3.50
CA PRO A 14 14.61 -3.36 3.33
C PRO A 14 14.79 -4.34 4.50
N ALA A 15 15.98 -4.35 5.12
CA ALA A 15 16.29 -5.23 6.24
C ALA A 15 15.67 -4.75 7.58
N GLY A 16 15.26 -3.48 7.64
CA GLY A 16 14.64 -2.88 8.81
C GLY A 16 13.18 -3.31 9.01
N ILE A 17 12.53 -2.66 9.99
CA ILE A 17 11.12 -2.93 10.33
C ILE A 17 10.12 -2.13 9.48
N GLY A 18 10.60 -1.23 8.63
CA GLY A 18 9.75 -0.36 7.83
C GLY A 18 8.77 -1.11 6.92
N PRO A 19 9.21 -2.14 6.16
CA PRO A 19 8.32 -3.01 5.39
C PRO A 19 7.22 -3.66 6.24
N ASP A 20 7.57 -4.16 7.42
CA ASP A 20 6.65 -4.80 8.37
C ASP A 20 5.59 -3.82 8.88
N LEU A 21 6.00 -2.59 9.20
CA LEU A 21 5.09 -1.51 9.62
C LEU A 21 4.12 -1.14 8.48
N VAL A 22 4.59 -1.10 7.24
CA VAL A 22 3.74 -0.82 6.08
C VAL A 22 2.75 -1.96 5.82
N VAL A 23 3.17 -3.21 5.96
CA VAL A 23 2.27 -4.38 5.87
C VAL A 23 1.18 -4.32 6.94
N GLN A 24 1.52 -3.95 8.17
CA GLN A 24 0.56 -3.76 9.26
C GLN A 24 -0.39 -2.57 8.99
N LEU A 25 0.14 -1.47 8.46
CA LEU A 25 -0.65 -0.29 8.09
C LEU A 25 -1.70 -0.63 7.01
N ALA A 26 -1.35 -1.51 6.08
CA ALA A 26 -2.23 -1.96 4.99
C ALA A 26 -3.43 -2.80 5.46
N GLN A 27 -3.44 -3.29 6.71
CA GLN A 27 -4.56 -4.06 7.27
C GLN A 27 -5.77 -3.20 7.62
N ARG A 28 -5.63 -1.87 7.57
CA ARG A 28 -6.69 -0.91 7.89
C ARG A 28 -7.19 -0.22 6.62
N ALA A 29 -8.47 0.12 6.61
CA ALA A 29 -9.03 0.97 5.57
C ALA A 29 -8.63 2.43 5.83
N TRP A 30 -8.13 3.10 4.78
CA TRP A 30 -7.77 4.51 4.83
C TRP A 30 -8.71 5.32 3.93
N PRO A 31 -9.05 6.57 4.30
CA PRO A 31 -9.84 7.47 3.44
C PRO A 31 -9.03 8.04 2.26
N ILE A 32 -7.78 7.60 2.10
CA ILE A 32 -6.81 8.02 1.09
C ILE A 32 -6.13 6.80 0.46
N GLU A 33 -5.56 6.96 -0.72
CA GLU A 33 -4.78 5.91 -1.39
C GLU A 33 -3.33 5.93 -0.88
N LEU A 34 -2.92 4.85 -0.21
CA LEU A 34 -1.53 4.65 0.21
C LEU A 34 -0.74 4.01 -0.93
N VAL A 35 0.21 4.75 -1.49
CA VAL A 35 1.08 4.27 -2.57
C VAL A 35 2.44 3.94 -1.98
N VAL A 36 2.77 2.66 -1.89
CA VAL A 36 4.06 2.23 -1.33
C VAL A 36 5.09 2.14 -2.45
N CYS A 37 6.18 2.89 -2.33
CA CYS A 37 7.32 2.81 -3.24
C CYS A 37 8.36 1.86 -2.64
N ALA A 38 8.25 0.58 -2.97
CA ALA A 38 9.16 -0.48 -2.55
C ALA A 38 9.04 -1.70 -3.49
N ASP A 39 9.90 -2.69 -3.26
CA ASP A 39 9.77 -3.99 -3.90
C ASP A 39 8.52 -4.73 -3.40
N GLY A 40 7.64 -5.12 -4.32
CA GLY A 40 6.40 -5.83 -3.98
C GLY A 40 6.62 -7.27 -3.48
N ALA A 41 7.71 -7.92 -3.91
CA ALA A 41 8.07 -9.24 -3.42
C ALA A 41 8.49 -9.18 -1.95
N LEU A 42 9.30 -8.18 -1.56
CA LEU A 42 9.69 -7.94 -0.17
C LEU A 42 8.45 -7.76 0.73
N LEU A 43 7.48 -6.93 0.33
CA LEU A 43 6.26 -6.71 1.12
C LEU A 43 5.41 -7.98 1.24
N THR A 44 5.37 -8.80 0.20
CA THR A 44 4.63 -10.07 0.20
C THR A 44 5.29 -11.09 1.12
N GLU A 45 6.62 -11.21 1.06
CA GLU A 45 7.41 -12.06 1.95
C GLU A 45 7.23 -11.64 3.41
N ARG A 46 7.35 -10.34 3.70
CA ARG A 46 7.16 -9.81 5.07
C ARG A 46 5.75 -10.09 5.60
N ALA A 47 4.72 -9.95 4.77
CA ALA A 47 3.37 -10.31 5.16
C ALA A 47 3.21 -11.80 5.49
N ALA A 48 3.86 -12.69 4.73
CA ALA A 48 3.87 -14.12 5.01
C ALA A 48 4.56 -14.44 6.34
N VAL A 49 5.71 -13.82 6.63
CA VAL A 49 6.42 -13.97 7.91
C VAL A 49 5.56 -13.52 9.09
N LEU A 50 4.81 -12.43 8.92
CA LEU A 50 3.92 -11.88 9.96
C LEU A 50 2.58 -12.63 10.07
N GLY A 51 2.29 -13.57 9.17
CA GLY A 51 0.98 -14.26 9.11
C GLY A 51 -0.18 -13.33 8.74
N LEU A 52 0.09 -12.23 8.04
CA LEU A 52 -0.90 -11.23 7.65
C LEU A 52 -1.32 -11.40 6.18
N PRO A 53 -2.59 -11.15 5.85
CA PRO A 53 -3.02 -11.16 4.46
C PRO A 53 -2.40 -9.98 3.71
N SER A 54 -1.90 -10.25 2.51
CA SER A 54 -1.34 -9.24 1.61
C SER A 54 -2.03 -9.27 0.25
N ARG A 55 -2.62 -8.14 -0.13
CA ARG A 55 -3.14 -7.91 -1.48
C ARG A 55 -2.67 -6.56 -1.96
N PHE A 56 -1.54 -6.55 -2.66
CA PHE A 56 -0.98 -5.36 -3.28
C PHE A 56 -1.51 -5.24 -4.71
N SER A 57 -1.85 -4.01 -5.11
CA SER A 57 -2.19 -3.68 -6.50
C SER A 57 -1.07 -2.82 -7.06
N LEU A 58 -0.59 -3.16 -8.25
CA LEU A 58 0.33 -2.30 -8.98
C LEU A 58 -0.41 -1.02 -9.40
N THR A 59 0.15 0.13 -9.04
CA THR A 59 -0.34 1.45 -9.46
C THR A 59 0.77 2.16 -10.23
N ARG A 60 0.48 2.57 -11.47
CA ARG A 60 1.35 3.50 -12.20
C ARG A 60 1.11 4.90 -11.65
N LEU A 61 2.15 5.55 -11.12
CA LEU A 61 2.06 6.87 -10.46
C LEU A 61 1.38 7.95 -11.32
N MET A 62 1.59 7.89 -12.64
CA MET A 62 1.03 8.81 -13.63
C MET A 62 -0.39 8.46 -14.08
N SER A 63 -1.02 7.44 -13.49
CA SER A 63 -2.39 7.05 -13.84
C SER A 63 -3.41 7.92 -13.10
N PRO A 64 -4.60 8.14 -13.69
CA PRO A 64 -5.70 8.76 -12.98
C PRO A 64 -6.01 8.02 -11.68
N LEU A 65 -6.58 8.75 -10.70
CA LEU A 65 -7.10 8.16 -9.47
C LEU A 65 -8.12 7.06 -9.77
N ARG A 66 -7.87 5.85 -9.25
CA ARG A 66 -8.87 4.78 -9.32
C ARG A 66 -10.06 5.24 -8.47
N ARG A 67 -11.23 5.38 -9.10
CA ARG A 67 -12.47 5.70 -8.38
C ARG A 67 -12.92 4.47 -7.59
N SER A 68 -13.36 4.69 -6.35
CA SER A 68 -13.99 3.65 -5.54
C SER A 68 -15.31 3.20 -6.18
N PRO A 69 -15.64 1.89 -6.21
CA PRO A 69 -16.93 1.40 -6.71
C PRO A 69 -18.16 1.81 -5.89
N ARG A 70 -17.99 2.46 -4.73
CA ARG A 70 -19.09 2.81 -3.80
C ARG A 70 -19.95 4.03 -4.21
N GLU A 71 -19.85 4.49 -5.46
CA GLU A 71 -20.55 5.70 -5.94
C GLU A 71 -21.52 5.42 -7.11
N ARG A 72 -22.24 4.27 -7.07
CA ARG A 72 -23.41 4.00 -7.91
C ARG A 72 -24.63 3.72 -7.06
#